data_AF-A0A0N7I4D2-F1
#
_entry.id   AF-A0A0N7I4D2-F1
#
_cell.length_a   1.000
_cell.length_b   1.000
_cell.length_c   1.000
_cell.angle_alpha   90.00
_cell.angle_beta   90.00
_cell.angle_gamma   90.00
#
_symmetry.space_group_name_H-M   'P 1'
#
loop_
_entity.id
_entity.type
_entity.pdbx_description
1 polymer ?
#
loop_
_entity_poly.entity_id
_entity_poly.type
_entity_poly.pdbx_seq_one_letter_code
_entity_poly.pdbx_strand_id
1 'polypeptide(L)'
;MDAVFETRDAAGAATRIGVRHARAGELVDAYPAGTHDRELLVEGRPAPAELARVAADVLAADERCRRVVIAVAEGDLGAIGWAEDGGFRFVVDVETRSGGFSLLVTEPDWVLAQPHILDEIPLKE
;
A
#
# COMPACT_ATOMS: atom_id res chain seq x y z
N MET A 1 7.19 -13.39 5.18
CA MET A 1 6.90 -13.07 3.77
C MET A 1 6.04 -14.22 3.27
N ASP A 2 4.84 -13.88 2.84
CA ASP A 2 3.73 -14.81 2.65
C ASP A 2 3.62 -15.24 1.18
N ALA A 3 4.01 -14.37 0.24
CA ALA A 3 4.11 -14.63 -1.18
C ALA A 3 5.21 -13.76 -1.82
N VAL A 4 5.69 -14.17 -2.99
CA VAL A 4 6.61 -13.40 -3.84
C VAL A 4 6.14 -13.51 -5.29
N PHE A 5 6.11 -12.37 -5.97
CA PHE A 5 5.75 -12.25 -7.38
C PHE A 5 6.96 -11.80 -8.17
N GLU A 6 7.34 -12.58 -9.17
CA GLU A 6 8.30 -12.16 -10.19
C GLU A 6 7.58 -11.27 -11.20
N THR A 7 8.10 -10.07 -11.42
CA THR A 7 7.49 -9.03 -12.26
C THR A 7 8.53 -8.43 -13.19
N ARG A 8 8.11 -7.45 -14.00
CA ARG A 8 9.02 -6.72 -14.90
C ARG A 8 8.82 -5.22 -14.80
N ASP A 9 9.89 -4.47 -15.00
CA ASP A 9 9.81 -3.03 -15.21
C ASP A 9 9.32 -2.68 -16.63
N ALA A 10 9.20 -1.38 -16.91
CA ALA A 10 8.77 -0.90 -18.23
C ALA A 10 9.75 -1.24 -19.37
N ALA A 11 11.02 -1.51 -19.07
CA ALA A 11 12.03 -1.93 -20.02
C ALA A 11 12.14 -3.46 -20.15
N GLY A 12 11.36 -4.22 -19.38
CA GLY A 12 11.34 -5.69 -19.36
C GLY A 12 12.36 -6.33 -18.42
N ALA A 13 13.13 -5.55 -17.65
CA ALA A 13 14.05 -6.07 -16.65
C ALA A 13 13.29 -6.72 -15.48
N ALA A 14 13.87 -7.77 -14.90
CA ALA A 14 13.24 -8.50 -13.81
C ALA A 14 13.17 -7.64 -12.53
N THR A 15 12.02 -7.69 -11.88
CA THR A 15 11.72 -7.03 -10.60
C THR A 15 10.96 -8.00 -9.70
N ARG A 16 10.86 -7.71 -8.40
CA ARG A 16 10.17 -8.60 -7.45
C ARG A 16 9.26 -7.83 -6.52
N ILE A 17 8.12 -8.42 -6.20
CA ILE A 17 7.20 -7.90 -5.19
C ILE A 17 6.97 -8.99 -4.16
N GLY A 18 7.51 -8.80 -2.96
CA GLY A 18 7.19 -9.61 -1.79
C GLY A 18 5.92 -9.12 -1.11
N VAL A 19 5.19 -10.02 -0.45
CA VAL A 19 4.00 -9.70 0.34
C VAL A 19 4.19 -10.15 1.76
N ARG A 20 3.82 -9.33 2.73
CA ARG A 20 3.72 -9.72 4.14
C ARG A 20 2.50 -9.08 4.79
N HIS A 21 2.09 -9.55 5.96
CA HIS A 21 1.24 -8.77 6.85
C HIS A 21 1.90 -7.42 7.18
N ALA A 22 1.18 -6.31 7.04
CA ALA A 22 1.70 -4.98 7.36
C ALA A 22 2.14 -4.85 8.83
N ARG A 23 1.43 -5.56 9.73
CA ARG A 23 1.80 -5.65 11.15
C ARG A 23 3.06 -6.47 11.45
N ALA A 24 3.60 -7.20 10.49
CA ALA A 24 4.85 -7.94 10.65
C ALA A 24 6.09 -7.09 10.33
N GLY A 25 5.90 -5.86 9.83
CA GLY A 25 6.94 -4.88 9.54
C GLY A 25 7.04 -3.76 10.56
N GLU A 26 7.85 -2.76 10.25
CA GLU A 26 8.05 -1.58 11.11
C GLU A 26 6.81 -0.66 11.17
N LEU A 27 5.88 -0.83 10.21
CA LEU A 27 4.63 -0.08 10.18
C LEU A 27 3.74 -0.35 11.39
N VAL A 28 3.91 -1.47 12.10
CA VAL A 28 3.06 -1.85 13.25
C VAL A 28 3.06 -0.80 14.38
N ASP A 29 4.16 -0.09 14.55
CA ASP A 29 4.33 0.93 15.60
C ASP A 29 4.08 2.36 15.09
N ALA A 30 3.99 2.54 13.76
CA ALA A 30 3.94 3.86 13.11
C ALA A 30 2.62 4.12 12.36
N TYR A 31 1.84 3.07 12.08
CA TYR A 31 0.63 3.12 11.28
C TYR A 31 -0.41 2.13 11.84
N PRO A 32 -1.70 2.51 11.93
CA PRO A 32 -2.76 1.65 12.47
C PRO A 32 -3.17 0.54 11.48
N ALA A 33 -2.24 -0.36 11.17
CA ALA A 33 -2.47 -1.51 10.30
C ALA A 33 -3.43 -2.53 10.94
N GLY A 34 -4.44 -2.94 10.17
CA GLY A 34 -5.32 -4.06 10.51
C GLY A 34 -4.62 -5.41 10.43
N THR A 35 -5.20 -6.43 11.08
CA THR A 35 -4.64 -7.80 11.10
C THR A 35 -4.54 -8.44 9.71
N HIS A 36 -5.44 -8.07 8.79
CA HIS A 36 -5.48 -8.57 7.42
C HIS A 36 -4.82 -7.64 6.41
N ASP A 37 -4.34 -6.48 6.84
CA ASP A 37 -3.70 -5.53 5.92
C ASP A 37 -2.35 -6.09 5.48
N ARG A 38 -2.05 -5.92 4.19
CA ARG A 38 -0.83 -6.44 3.57
C ARG A 38 0.09 -5.30 3.20
N GLU A 39 1.38 -5.58 3.24
CA GLU A 39 2.44 -4.67 2.81
C GLU A 39 3.18 -5.30 1.63
N LEU A 40 3.40 -4.50 0.59
CA LEU A 40 4.23 -4.86 -0.55
C LEU A 40 5.67 -4.42 -0.29
N LEU A 41 6.59 -5.37 -0.43
CA LEU A 41 8.04 -5.16 -0.39
C LEU A 41 8.56 -5.22 -1.81
N VAL A 42 8.90 -4.07 -2.39
CA VAL A 42 9.24 -3.97 -3.80
C VAL A 42 10.74 -3.89 -4.00
N GLU A 43 11.28 -4.76 -4.84
CA GLU A 43 12.65 -4.72 -5.31
C GLU A 43 12.69 -4.32 -6.79
N GLY A 44 13.38 -3.21 -7.06
CA GLY A 44 13.37 -2.55 -8.37
C GLY A 44 12.16 -1.63 -8.53
N ARG A 45 11.73 -1.40 -9.77
CA ARG A 45 10.60 -0.52 -10.11
C ARG A 45 9.70 -1.20 -11.15
N PRO A 46 8.85 -2.15 -10.73
CA PRO A 46 7.96 -2.86 -11.65
C PRO A 46 7.07 -1.88 -12.43
N ALA A 47 6.63 -2.27 -13.62
CA ALA A 47 5.67 -1.48 -14.36
C ALA A 47 4.41 -1.23 -13.50
N PRO A 48 3.80 -0.03 -13.53
CA PRO A 48 2.61 0.25 -12.73
C PRO A 48 1.47 -0.77 -12.90
N ALA A 49 1.31 -1.32 -14.10
CA ALA A 49 0.35 -2.39 -14.37
C ALA A 49 0.66 -3.71 -13.62
N GLU A 50 1.94 -4.06 -13.44
CA GLU A 50 2.33 -5.23 -12.63
C GLU A 50 2.07 -4.98 -11.14
N LEU A 51 2.34 -3.77 -10.67
CA LEU A 51 2.04 -3.36 -9.29
C LEU A 51 0.53 -3.45 -9.02
N ALA A 52 -0.30 -2.89 -9.91
CA ALA A 52 -1.76 -2.95 -9.83
C ALA A 52 -2.28 -4.40 -9.85
N ARG A 53 -1.75 -5.23 -10.76
CA ARG A 53 -2.12 -6.65 -10.86
C ARG A 53 -1.82 -7.40 -9.56
N VAL A 54 -0.62 -7.26 -9.01
CA VAL A 54 -0.23 -7.94 -7.77
C VAL A 54 -1.09 -7.47 -6.60
N ALA A 55 -1.38 -6.17 -6.49
CA ALA A 55 -2.25 -5.66 -5.44
C ALA A 55 -3.68 -6.23 -5.53
N ALA A 56 -4.22 -6.33 -6.75
CA ALA A 56 -5.52 -6.97 -6.99
C ALA A 56 -5.51 -8.46 -6.62
N ASP A 57 -4.46 -9.21 -7.00
CA ASP A 57 -4.31 -10.62 -6.63
C ASP A 57 -4.26 -10.81 -5.10
N VAL A 58 -3.57 -9.91 -4.39
CA VAL A 58 -3.48 -9.93 -2.92
C VAL A 58 -4.85 -9.65 -2.28
N LEU A 59 -5.57 -8.63 -2.76
CA LEU A 59 -6.92 -8.33 -2.26
C LEU A 59 -7.90 -9.48 -2.52
N ALA A 60 -7.82 -10.11 -3.69
CA ALA A 60 -8.68 -11.24 -4.05
C ALA A 60 -8.40 -12.51 -3.23
N ALA A 61 -7.17 -12.68 -2.73
CA ALA A 61 -6.77 -13.86 -1.96
C ALA A 61 -7.27 -13.84 -0.49
N ASP A 62 -7.62 -12.68 0.07
CA ASP A 62 -8.12 -12.54 1.44
C ASP A 62 -9.27 -11.53 1.47
N GLU A 63 -10.52 -12.03 1.55
CA GLU A 63 -11.74 -11.21 1.60
C GLU A 63 -11.78 -10.21 2.76
N ARG A 64 -10.95 -10.42 3.80
CA ARG A 64 -10.84 -9.53 4.97
C ARG A 64 -9.74 -8.49 4.82
N CYS A 65 -8.90 -8.59 3.77
CA CYS A 65 -7.87 -7.61 3.47
C CYS A 65 -8.52 -6.30 3.03
N ARG A 66 -8.47 -5.30 3.91
CA ARG A 66 -9.03 -3.97 3.65
C ARG A 66 -8.06 -3.08 2.88
N ARG A 67 -6.76 -3.35 3.02
CA ARG A 67 -5.71 -2.46 2.52
C ARG A 67 -4.49 -3.25 2.08
N VAL A 68 -3.97 -2.88 0.92
CA VAL A 68 -2.60 -3.21 0.52
C VAL A 68 -1.80 -1.92 0.58
N VAL A 69 -0.71 -1.93 1.35
CA VAL A 69 0.13 -0.78 1.67
C VAL A 69 1.46 -0.91 0.92
N ILE A 70 1.95 0.21 0.39
CA ILE A 70 3.33 0.35 -0.05
C ILE A 70 3.95 1.54 0.67
N ALA A 71 5.17 1.34 1.17
CA ALA A 71 5.98 2.40 1.77
C ALA A 71 7.06 2.81 0.77
N VAL A 72 7.16 4.10 0.50
CA VAL A 72 8.24 4.70 -0.29
C VAL A 72 8.98 5.72 0.58
N ALA A 73 10.20 6.08 0.20
CA ALA A 73 10.96 7.08 0.94
C ALA A 73 10.17 8.41 1.03
N GLU A 74 10.14 9.02 2.21
CA GLU A 74 9.42 10.27 2.42
C GLU A 74 9.88 11.35 1.44
N GLY A 75 8.90 12.01 0.78
CA GLY A 75 9.16 13.07 -0.17
C GLY A 75 9.73 12.61 -1.53
N ASP A 76 9.89 11.30 -1.78
CA ASP A 76 10.23 10.79 -3.11
C ASP A 76 9.01 10.87 -4.04
N LEU A 77 8.82 12.04 -4.65
CA LEU A 77 7.72 12.31 -5.58
C LEU A 77 7.71 11.36 -6.79
N GLY A 78 8.88 10.86 -7.20
CA GLY A 78 8.99 9.92 -8.31
C GLY A 78 8.53 8.51 -7.94
N ALA A 79 8.73 8.09 -6.69
CA ALA A 79 8.19 6.83 -6.17
C ALA A 79 6.70 6.95 -5.84
N ILE A 80 6.25 8.10 -5.30
CA ILE A 80 4.84 8.38 -5.05
C ILE A 80 4.05 8.31 -6.36
N GLY A 81 4.44 9.09 -7.38
CA GLY A 81 3.74 9.09 -8.68
C GLY A 81 3.73 7.70 -9.34
N TRP A 82 4.83 6.94 -9.22
CA TRP A 82 4.88 5.56 -9.73
C TRP A 82 3.88 4.62 -9.03
N ALA A 83 3.72 4.74 -7.71
CA ALA A 83 2.74 3.96 -6.98
C ALA A 83 1.30 4.42 -7.28
N GLU A 84 1.09 5.72 -7.48
CA GLU A 84 -0.20 6.29 -7.91
C GLU A 84 -0.62 5.80 -9.30
N ASP A 85 0.30 5.74 -10.25
CA ASP A 85 0.07 5.12 -11.57
C ASP A 85 -0.32 3.63 -11.45
N GLY A 86 0.07 2.97 -10.35
CA GLY A 86 -0.29 1.60 -9.99
C GLY A 86 -1.62 1.48 -9.23
N GLY A 87 -2.36 2.58 -9.05
CA GLY A 87 -3.66 2.60 -8.38
C GLY A 87 -3.59 2.74 -6.85
N PHE A 88 -2.45 3.15 -6.31
CA PHE A 88 -2.31 3.46 -4.89
C PHE A 88 -2.62 4.95 -4.64
N ARG A 89 -3.15 5.27 -3.47
CA ARG A 89 -3.43 6.63 -3.04
C ARG A 89 -2.57 6.96 -1.83
N PHE A 90 -1.91 8.11 -1.85
CA PHE A 90 -1.21 8.63 -0.68
C PHE A 90 -2.16 8.77 0.53
N VAL A 91 -1.67 8.39 1.71
CA VAL A 91 -2.44 8.48 2.95
C VAL A 91 -1.73 9.34 3.99
N VAL A 92 -0.47 9.05 4.30
CA VAL A 92 0.23 9.67 5.43
C VAL A 92 1.73 9.45 5.33
N ASP A 93 2.51 10.39 5.84
CA ASP A 93 3.94 10.20 6.12
C ASP A 93 4.11 9.67 7.54
N VAL A 94 4.97 8.67 7.71
CA VAL A 94 5.25 8.03 9.00
C VAL A 94 6.74 7.98 9.26
N GLU A 95 7.10 8.12 10.53
CA GLU A 95 8.46 7.90 11.00
C GLU A 95 8.58 6.51 11.62
N THR A 96 9.57 5.76 11.16
CA THR A 96 9.90 4.43 11.67
C THR A 96 11.34 4.40 12.20
N ARG A 97 11.82 3.24 12.66
CA ARG A 97 13.23 3.09 13.06
C ARG A 97 14.18 3.17 11.87
N SER A 98 13.71 2.80 10.68
CA SER A 98 14.49 2.83 9.44
C SER A 98 14.44 4.19 8.73
N GLY A 99 13.65 5.14 9.22
CA GLY A 99 13.50 6.50 8.68
C GLY A 99 12.05 6.87 8.36
N GLY A 100 11.90 8.00 7.65
CA GLY A 100 10.63 8.54 7.18
C GLY A 100 10.15 7.88 5.90
N PHE A 101 8.86 7.55 5.85
CA PHE A 101 8.21 6.89 4.72
C PHE A 101 6.87 7.55 4.39
N SER A 102 6.63 7.76 3.10
CA SER A 102 5.30 8.07 2.58
C SER A 102 4.53 6.76 2.35
N LEU A 103 3.39 6.60 3.01
CA LEU A 103 2.53 5.44 2.86
C LEU A 103 1.44 5.69 1.84
N LEU A 104 1.34 4.79 0.86
CA LEU A 104 0.26 4.76 -0.10
C LEU A 104 -0.50 3.44 0.04
N VAL A 105 -1.81 3.48 -0.22
CA VAL A 105 -2.68 2.31 -0.10
C VAL A 105 -3.56 2.13 -1.31
N THR A 106 -3.88 0.88 -1.61
CA THR A 106 -5.06 0.55 -2.42
C THR A 106 -6.03 -0.28 -1.57
N GLU A 107 -7.32 -0.03 -1.78
CA GLU A 107 -8.41 -0.53 -0.95
C GLU A 107 -9.50 -1.08 -1.88
N PRO A 108 -10.18 -2.18 -1.53
CA PRO A 108 -11.27 -2.70 -2.35
C PRO A 108 -12.49 -1.77 -2.27
N ASP A 109 -13.33 -1.77 -3.31
CA ASP A 109 -14.47 -0.85 -3.45
C ASP A 109 -15.38 -0.78 -2.23
N TRP A 110 -15.60 -1.92 -1.55
CA TRP A 110 -16.46 -1.98 -0.37
C TRP A 110 -15.90 -1.25 0.86
N VAL A 111 -14.57 -1.04 0.93
CA VAL A 111 -13.94 -0.20 1.96
C VAL A 111 -14.17 1.27 1.62
N LEU A 112 -13.99 1.64 0.34
CA LEU A 112 -14.18 3.00 -0.14
C LEU A 112 -15.65 3.45 -0.12
N ALA A 113 -16.59 2.53 -0.26
CA ALA A 113 -18.03 2.80 -0.23
C ALA A 113 -18.60 3.04 1.17
N GLN A 114 -17.81 2.88 2.24
CA GLN A 114 -18.29 3.11 3.60
C GLN A 114 -18.48 4.61 3.86
N PRO A 115 -19.67 5.05 4.32
CA PRO A 115 -19.93 6.46 4.57
C PRO A 115 -18.98 6.98 5.64
N HIS A 116 -18.30 8.09 5.34
CA HIS A 116 -17.53 8.83 6.32
C HIS A 116 -18.52 9.47 7.31
N ILE A 117 -18.73 8.85 8.48
CA ILE A 117 -19.59 9.35 9.57
C ILE A 117 -19.13 10.73 10.10
N LEU A 118 -18.03 11.29 9.59
CA LEU A 118 -17.48 12.57 10.00
C LEU A 118 -18.30 13.78 9.54
N ASP A 119 -19.13 13.65 8.50
CA ASP A 119 -19.98 14.76 8.02
C ASP A 119 -21.22 15.01 8.92
N GLU A 120 -21.47 14.14 9.91
CA GLU A 120 -22.62 14.24 10.82
C GLU A 120 -22.25 14.76 12.22
N ILE A 121 -21.01 15.18 12.47
CA ILE A 121 -20.65 15.76 13.77
C ILE A 121 -21.13 17.21 13.80
N PRO A 122 -22.15 17.56 14.61
CA PRO A 122 -22.58 18.95 14.72
C PRO A 122 -21.43 19.74 15.35
N LEU A 123 -20.97 20.79 14.68
CA LEU A 123 -20.11 21.80 15.30
C LEU A 123 -20.95 22.45 16.42
N LYS A 124 -20.59 22.19 17.68
CA LYS A 124 -21.17 22.92 18.80
C LYS A 124 -20.63 24.36 18.76
N GLU A 125 -21.54 25.32 18.57
CA GLU A 125 -21.29 26.75 18.81
C GLU A 125 -21.00 27.05 20.29
#